data_AF-A0ABD0Q7M3-F1
#
_entry.id   AF-A0ABD0Q7M3-F1
#
_cell.length_a   1.000
_cell.length_b   1.000
_cell.length_c   1.000
_cell.angle_alpha   90.00
_cell.angle_beta   90.00
_cell.angle_gamma   90.00
#
_symmetry.space_group_name_H-M   'P 1'
#
loop_
_entity.id
_entity.type
_entity.pdbx_description
1 polymer ?
#
loop_
_entity_poly.entity_id
_entity_poly.type
_entity_poly.pdbx_seq_one_letter_code
_entity_poly.pdbx_strand_id
1 'polypeptide(L)' 'GNLKQIEAASGSVVGVNNHNGAFILTDYVFTKISTSLTHLDAGPAGKLGVDSANKIKLIFVEFP' A
#
# COMPACT_ATOMS: atom_id res chain seq x y z
N GLY A 1 -7.37 5.76 -11.24
CA GLY A 1 -7.75 5.72 -9.80
C GLY A 1 -7.63 7.09 -9.19
N ASN A 2 -8.15 7.30 -7.97
CA ASN A 2 -7.98 8.53 -7.19
C ASN A 2 -7.26 8.18 -5.88
N LEU A 3 -6.04 8.70 -5.68
CA LEU A 3 -5.18 8.41 -4.54
C LEU A 3 -4.75 9.74 -3.89
N LYS A 4 -4.48 9.69 -2.59
CA LYS A 4 -3.88 10.80 -1.82
C LYS A 4 -2.39 10.61 -1.56
N GLN A 5 -1.91 9.38 -1.66
CA GLN A 5 -0.51 9.00 -1.58
C GLN A 5 -0.26 7.78 -2.48
N ILE A 6 0.92 7.74 -3.09
CA ILE A 6 1.42 6.68 -3.96
C ILE A 6 2.91 6.46 -3.65
N GLU A 7 3.37 5.22 -3.79
CA GLU A 7 4.77 4.83 -3.60
C GLU A 7 5.14 3.76 -4.63
N ALA A 8 6.39 3.77 -5.11
CA ALA A 8 6.85 2.90 -6.18
C ALA A 8 8.29 2.43 -5.91
N ALA A 9 8.43 1.17 -5.51
CA ALA A 9 9.73 0.54 -5.28
C ALA A 9 9.65 -0.98 -5.42
N SER A 10 10.81 -1.60 -5.68
CA SER A 10 10.96 -3.06 -5.86
C SER A 10 9.99 -3.69 -6.88
N GLY A 11 9.68 -2.99 -7.98
CA GLY A 11 8.74 -3.48 -9.00
C GLY A 11 7.26 -3.46 -8.58
N SER A 12 6.95 -2.91 -7.41
CA SER A 12 5.59 -2.72 -6.91
C SER A 12 5.21 -1.24 -6.96
N VAL A 13 3.92 -0.98 -7.20
CA VAL A 13 3.33 0.35 -7.00
C VAL A 13 2.15 0.19 -6.05
N VAL A 14 2.13 0.99 -4.99
CA VAL A 14 1.11 0.94 -3.95
C VAL A 14 0.59 2.34 -3.67
N GLY A 15 -0.57 2.44 -3.02
CA GLY A 15 -1.07 3.74 -2.59
C GLY A 15 -2.35 3.65 -1.79
N VAL A 16 -2.78 4.80 -1.29
CA VAL A 16 -4.01 4.94 -0.51
C VAL A 16 -4.85 6.11 -1.01
N ASN A 17 -6.17 6.05 -0.81
CA ASN A 17 -7.09 7.13 -1.18
C ASN A 17 -7.61 7.93 0.03
N ASN A 18 -8.43 8.96 -0.22
CA ASN A 18 -9.01 9.81 0.83
C ASN A 18 -9.91 9.05 1.83
N HIS A 19 -10.42 7.88 1.47
CA HIS A 19 -11.23 7.01 2.34
C HIS A 19 -10.38 5.95 3.06
N ASN A 20 -9.05 6.12 3.08
CA ASN A 20 -8.08 5.17 3.63
C ASN A 20 -8.12 3.77 2.97
N GLY A 21 -8.72 3.63 1.78
CA GLY A 21 -8.61 2.40 1.01
C GLY A 21 -7.16 2.21 0.55
N ALA A 22 -6.60 1.02 0.79
CA ALA A 22 -5.26 0.64 0.32
C ALA A 22 -5.32 -0.13 -1.00
N PHE A 23 -4.37 0.14 -1.89
CA PHE A 23 -4.34 -0.40 -3.25
C PHE A 23 -2.94 -0.85 -3.65
N ILE A 24 -2.88 -1.89 -4.47
CA ILE A 24 -1.68 -2.39 -5.16
C ILE A 24 -1.96 -2.33 -6.66
N LEU A 25 -0.99 -1.88 -7.45
CA LEU A 25 -1.08 -1.93 -8.91
C LEU A 25 -0.80 -3.36 -9.39
N THR A 26 -1.80 -3.98 -10.00
CA THR A 26 -1.74 -5.32 -10.60
C THR A 26 -2.32 -5.23 -12.01
N ASP A 27 -1.61 -5.71 -13.02
CA ASP A 27 -2.05 -5.65 -14.43
C ASP A 27 -2.52 -4.25 -14.85
N TYR A 28 -1.75 -3.22 -14.45
CA TYR A 28 -2.02 -1.80 -14.73
C TYR A 28 -3.31 -1.24 -14.10
N VAL A 29 -3.92 -1.96 -13.16
CA VAL A 29 -5.11 -1.53 -12.42
C VAL A 29 -4.81 -1.50 -10.92
N PHE A 30 -5.21 -0.41 -10.24
CA PHE A 30 -5.13 -0.33 -8.78
C PHE A 30 -6.21 -1.20 -8.15
N THR A 31 -5.81 -2.36 -7.64
CA THR A 31 -6.68 -3.33 -6.96
C THR A 31 -6.70 -3.05 -5.47
N LYS A 32 -7.90 -2.91 -4.89
CA LYS A 32 -8.07 -2.66 -3.46
C LYS A 32 -7.76 -3.93 -2.65
N ILE A 33 -7.06 -3.79 -1.54
CA ILE A 33 -6.80 -4.86 -0.57
C ILE A 33 -7.61 -4.67 0.72
N SER A 34 -7.80 -5.75 1.49
CA SER A 34 -8.63 -5.78 2.70
C SER A 34 -7.94 -5.16 3.93
N THR A 35 -7.52 -3.90 3.83
CA THR A 35 -6.99 -3.11 4.94
C THR A 35 -7.34 -1.62 4.77
N SER A 36 -7.27 -0.87 5.87
CA SER A 36 -7.51 0.57 5.90
C SER A 36 -6.26 1.29 6.39
N LEU A 37 -5.64 2.09 5.52
CA LEU A 37 -4.34 2.71 5.75
C LEU A 37 -4.35 4.20 5.36
N THR A 38 -3.62 5.00 6.11
CA THR A 38 -3.40 6.42 5.84
C THR A 38 -2.16 6.66 5.01
N HIS A 39 -1.21 5.72 5.04
CA HIS A 39 0.02 5.70 4.24
C HIS A 39 0.45 4.24 3.99
N LEU A 40 0.94 3.95 2.79
CA LEU A 40 1.41 2.63 2.38
C LEU A 40 2.69 2.77 1.56
N ASP A 41 3.70 2.02 1.96
CA ASP A 41 5.03 1.95 1.37
C ASP A 41 5.32 0.51 0.90
N ALA A 42 6.15 0.40 -0.12
CA ALA A 42 6.64 -0.85 -0.68
C ALA A 42 8.14 -0.74 -0.92
N GLY A 43 8.91 -1.74 -0.50
CA GLY A 43 10.35 -1.79 -0.74
C GLY A 43 10.93 -3.19 -0.56
N PRO A 44 12.27 -3.33 -0.55
CA PRO A 44 12.93 -4.62 -0.39
C PRO A 44 12.56 -5.37 0.91
N ALA A 45 12.09 -4.65 1.93
CA ALA A 45 11.62 -5.23 3.19
C ALA A 45 10.16 -5.71 3.16
N GLY A 46 9.47 -5.58 2.02
CA GLY A 46 8.05 -5.86 1.87
C GLY A 46 7.18 -4.61 1.77
N LYS A 47 5.88 -4.77 2.05
CA LYS A 47 4.86 -3.73 1.99
C LYS A 47 4.40 -3.40 3.41
N LEU A 48 4.64 -2.18 3.87
CA LEU A 48 4.30 -1.69 5.21
C LEU A 48 3.40 -0.47 5.12
N GLY A 49 2.47 -0.33 6.05
CA GLY A 49 1.66 0.87 6.16
C GLY A 49 1.28 1.20 7.59
N VAL A 50 0.61 2.34 7.75
CA VAL A 50 0.06 2.80 9.04
C VAL A 50 -1.44 3.07 8.90
N ASP A 51 -2.20 2.73 9.94
CA ASP A 51 -3.65 3.00 9.99
C ASP A 51 -3.96 4.39 10.59
N SER A 52 -5.24 4.74 10.67
CA SER A 52 -5.69 6.03 11.23
C SER A 52 -5.47 6.16 12.74
N ALA A 53 -5.14 5.08 13.44
CA ALA A 53 -4.72 5.08 14.84
C ALA A 53 -3.20 5.06 14.99
N ASN A 54 -2.46 5.31 13.90
CA ASN A 54 -1.00 5.27 13.81
C ASN A 54 -0.40 3.89 14.17
N LYS A 55 -1.15 2.80 14.04
CA LYS A 55 -0.60 1.46 14.22
C LYS A 55 0.04 0.98 12.93
N ILE A 56 1.24 0.43 13.06
CA ILE A 56 1.99 -0.16 11.95
C ILE A 56 1.34 -1.49 11.56
N LYS A 57 1.20 -1.72 10.25
CA LYS A 57 0.67 -2.94 9.64
C LYS A 57 1.67 -3.45 8.61
N LEU A 58 2.16 -4.66 8.83
CA LEU A 58 2.88 -5.42 7.81
C LEU A 58 1.85 -6.10 6.91
N ILE A 59 1.86 -5.80 5.61
CA ILE A 59 0.92 -6.38 4.65
C ILE A 59 1.51 -7.65 4.05
N PHE A 60 2.75 -7.58 3.59
CA PHE A 60 3.43 -8.68 2.92
C PHE A 60 4.95 -8.51 3.01
N VAL A 61 5.69 -9.61 3.13
CA VAL A 61 7.16 -9.63 3.00
C VAL A 61 7.49 -10.56 1.84
N GLU A 62 8.19 -10.06 0.84
CA GLU A 62 8.84 -10.91 -0.16
C GLU A 62 10.16 -11.38 0.44
N PHE A 63 10.23 -12.67 0.80
CA PHE A 63 11.52 -13.31 1.04
C PHE A 63 12.07 -13.84 -0.29
N PRO A 64 13.40 -13.84 -0.48
CA PRO A 64 14.04 -14.45 -1.65
C PRO A 64 13.75 -15.96 -1.75
#